data_AF-X1VGS0-F1
#
_entry.id   AF-X1VGS0-F1
#
_cell.length_a   1.000
_cell.length_b   1.000
_cell.length_c   1.000
_cell.angle_alpha   90.00
_cell.angle_beta   90.00
_cell.angle_gamma   90.00
#
_symmetry.space_group_name_H-M   'P 1'
#
loop_
_entity.id
_entity.type
_entity.pdbx_description
1 polymer ?
#
loop_
_entity_poly.entity_id
_entity_poly.type
_entity_poly.pdbx_seq_one_letter_code
_entity_poly.pdbx_strand_id
1 'polypeptide(L)' 'MKDSTREKEKRGVHFDPDNVDIAVEEGANLLEAAIAAGVHINASCGGAGVCGTCKV' A
#
# COMPACT_ATOMS: atom_id res chain seq x y z
N MET A 1 3.32 23.70 1.41
CA MET A 1 2.98 22.67 0.41
C MET A 1 1.59 22.15 0.77
N LYS A 2 0.60 22.32 -0.12
CA LYS A 2 -0.82 22.02 0.13
C LYS A 2 -1.10 20.58 -0.31
N ASP A 3 -0.92 19.59 0.56
CA ASP A 3 -1.45 18.26 0.27
C ASP A 3 -2.97 18.32 0.45
N SER A 4 -3.68 18.26 -0.67
CA SER A 4 -5.12 18.40 -0.72
C SER A 4 -5.76 17.19 -0.06
N THR A 5 -6.21 17.36 1.18
CA THR A 5 -7.29 16.58 1.79
C THR A 5 -8.57 16.83 1.00
N ARG A 6 -8.68 16.23 -0.18
CA ARG A 6 -9.98 15.89 -0.77
C ARG A 6 -10.42 14.62 -0.06
N GLU A 7 -11.68 14.56 0.35
CA GLU A 7 -12.32 13.37 0.90
C GLU A 7 -12.09 12.22 -0.09
N LYS A 8 -11.05 11.43 0.14
CA LYS A 8 -10.75 10.27 -0.68
C LYS A 8 -11.62 9.14 -0.12
N GLU A 9 -12.26 8.41 -1.02
CA GLU A 9 -13.08 7.27 -0.67
C GLU A 9 -12.18 6.21 -0.04
N LYS A 10 -12.46 5.78 1.19
CA LYS A 10 -11.67 4.74 1.84
C LYS A 10 -12.05 3.37 1.27
N ARG A 11 -11.04 2.62 0.84
CA ARG A 11 -11.14 1.25 0.32
C ARG A 11 -10.52 0.29 1.34
N GLY A 12 -11.18 -0.84 1.60
CA GLY A 12 -10.59 -1.93 2.38
C GLY A 12 -9.65 -2.78 1.52
N VAL A 13 -8.47 -3.08 2.05
CA VAL A 13 -7.48 -3.98 1.45
C VAL A 13 -7.19 -5.08 2.47
N HIS A 14 -7.30 -6.33 2.03
CA HIS A 14 -6.94 -7.51 2.81
C HIS A 14 -5.62 -8.08 2.28
N PHE A 15 -4.67 -8.33 3.18
CA PHE A 15 -3.37 -8.91 2.87
C PHE A 15 -3.28 -10.35 3.39
N ASP A 16 -3.17 -11.29 2.45
CA ASP A 16 -2.88 -12.70 2.70
C ASP A 16 -1.40 -13.02 2.42
N PRO A 17 -0.78 -13.97 3.15
CA PRO A 17 -1.35 -14.83 4.20
C PRO A 17 -1.33 -14.22 5.62
N ASP A 18 -0.88 -12.97 5.77
CA ASP A 18 -0.74 -12.32 7.07
C ASP A 18 -2.10 -12.03 7.75
N ASN A 19 -3.22 -12.21 7.03
CA ASN A 19 -4.59 -11.98 7.50
C ASN A 19 -4.76 -10.56 8.08
N VAL A 20 -4.24 -9.56 7.36
CA VAL A 20 -4.29 -8.16 7.80
C VAL A 20 -5.26 -7.36 6.94
N ASP A 21 -6.26 -6.77 7.58
CA ASP A 21 -7.19 -5.82 6.96
C ASP A 21 -6.80 -4.38 7.28
N ILE A 22 -6.71 -3.55 6.25
CA ILE A 22 -6.47 -2.10 6.41
C ILE A 22 -7.40 -1.28 5.51
N ALA A 23 -7.86 -0.15 6.01
CA ALA A 23 -8.58 0.84 5.24
C ALA A 23 -7.61 1.91 4.73
N VAL A 24 -7.54 2.06 3.41
CA VAL A 24 -6.65 3.03 2.75
C VAL A 24 -7.45 3.95 1.85
N GLU A 25 -6.91 5.14 1.62
CA GLU A 25 -7.53 6.09 0.70
C GLU A 25 -7.52 5.56 -0.74
N GLU A 26 -8.54 5.90 -1.52
CA GLU A 26 -8.56 5.56 -2.94
C GLU A 26 -7.35 6.15 -3.67
N GLY A 27 -6.66 5.30 -4.43
CA GLY A 27 -5.40 5.64 -5.09
C GLY A 27 -4.19 5.64 -4.17
N ALA A 28 -4.31 5.15 -2.93
CA ALA A 28 -3.16 4.89 -2.07
C ALA A 28 -2.25 3.81 -2.69
N ASN A 29 -0.95 3.92 -2.40
CA ASN A 29 0.03 2.94 -2.85
C ASN A 29 -0.07 1.66 -2.00
N LEU A 30 -0.25 0.51 -2.65
CA LEU A 30 -0.34 -0.79 -1.96
C LEU A 30 0.93 -1.16 -1.19
N LEU A 31 2.11 -0.74 -1.66
CA LEU A 31 3.36 -0.96 -0.94
C LEU A 31 3.39 -0.18 0.38
N GLU A 32 2.99 1.10 0.35
CA GLU A 32 2.89 1.93 1.56
C GLU A 32 1.82 1.39 2.50
N ALA A 33 0.68 0.94 1.96
CA ALA A 33 -0.39 0.30 2.72
C ALA A 33 0.11 -0.97 3.44
N ALA A 34 0.84 -1.84 2.74
CA ALA A 34 1.42 -3.05 3.30
C ALA A 34 2.41 -2.73 4.42
N ILE A 35 3.31 -1.76 4.22
CA ILE A 35 4.26 -1.32 5.24
C ILE A 35 3.53 -0.76 6.47
N ALA A 36 2.51 0.08 6.26
CA ALA A 36 1.69 0.63 7.34
C ALA A 36 0.91 -0.46 8.10
N ALA A 37 0.50 -1.51 7.38
CA ALA A 37 -0.17 -2.69 7.93
C ALA A 37 0.80 -3.69 8.59
N GLY A 38 2.12 -3.49 8.48
CA GLY A 38 3.14 -4.39 9.00
C GLY A 38 3.41 -5.63 8.13
N VAL A 39 2.88 -5.65 6.90
CA VAL A 39 3.05 -6.71 5.91
C VAL A 39 4.37 -6.53 5.18
N HIS A 40 5.18 -7.59 5.12
CA HIS A 40 6.51 -7.54 4.52
C HIS A 40 6.46 -7.88 3.02
N ILE A 41 6.54 -6.86 2.16
CA ILE A 41 6.65 -7.03 0.71
C ILE A 41 8.09 -6.79 0.27
N ASN A 42 8.63 -7.70 -0.53
CA ASN A 42 9.96 -7.57 -1.14
C ASN A 42 9.98 -6.41 -2.15
N ALA A 43 10.40 -5.24 -1.69
CA ALA A 43 10.49 -4.02 -2.48
C ALA A 43 11.88 -3.39 -2.38
N SER A 44 12.91 -4.05 -2.91
CA SER A 44 14.27 -3.51 -2.92
C SER A 44 14.39 -2.16 -3.64
N CYS A 45 13.49 -1.89 -4.59
CA CYS A 45 13.40 -0.62 -5.30
C CYS A 45 12.42 0.39 -4.67
N GLY A 46 11.81 0.08 -3.52
CA GLY A 46 10.92 1.01 -2.79
C GLY A 46 9.70 1.50 -3.58
N GLY A 47 9.23 0.74 -4.59
CA GLY A 47 8.10 1.15 -5.43
C GLY A 47 8.47 1.89 -6.72
N ALA A 48 9.76 2.01 -7.07
CA ALA A 48 10.18 2.62 -8.33
C ALA A 48 9.87 1.78 -9.59
N GLY A 49 9.41 0.54 -9.44
CA GLY A 49 9.00 -0.32 -10.57
C GLY A 49 10.14 -0.95 -11.38
N VAL A 50 11.39 -0.81 -10.93
CA VAL A 50 12.58 -1.31 -11.66
C VAL A 50 12.99 -2.73 -11.28
N CYS A 51 12.57 -3.22 -10.11
CA CYS A 51 13.05 -4.48 -9.55
C CYS A 51 12.13 -5.69 -9.84
N GLY A 52 10.82 -5.48 -10.01
CA GLY A 52 9.88 -6.57 -10.31
C GLY A 52 9.73 -7.65 -9.23
N THR A 53 10.18 -7.37 -7.99
CA THR A 53 10.17 -8.33 -6.88
C THR A 53 8.87 -8.32 -6.06
N CYS A 54 8.13 -7.21 -6.09
CA CYS A 54 6.88 -7.00 -5.36
C CYS A 54 5.68 -7.53 -6.15
N LYS A 55 5.69 -8.84 -6.46
CA LYS A 55 4.60 -9.52 -7.18
C LYS A 55 3.39 -9.64 -6.25
N VAL A 56 2.21 -9.31 -6.79
CA VAL A 56 0.89 -9.37 -6.15
C VAL A 56 -0.11 -10.03 -7.09
#